data_AF-A0A662XAY6-F1
#
_entry.id   AF-A0A662XAY6-F1
#
_cell.length_a   1.000
_cell.length_b   1.000
_cell.length_c   1.000
_cell.angle_alpha   90.00
_cell.angle_beta   90.00
_cell.angle_gamma   90.00
#
_symmetry.space_group_name_H-M   'P 1'
#
loop_
_entity.id
_entity.type
_entity.pdbx_description
1 polymer ?
#
loop_
_entity_poly.entity_id
_entity_poly.type
_entity_poly.pdbx_seq_one_letter_code
_entity_poly.pdbx_strand_id
1 'polypeptide(L)'
;MQIQPEVNVENELKRLLTEVTARRQTGPEELWVHDAFDITVLDIDGDNSRSVSTQQWEAIFSHCSLTTLNWCALPCTAELFDIFASHPKLKLKTLILPGNVMLWRRDYVLQERHEPQPISSSNRFAPVLYACPNLTNLEVRLSDQRGDDQGLLLGNSFLQDIAKTCPKLERLALVEASNHHGFGPSNAFTNEGIAMLVGLPRLHVLALHGVNCSSATLLSLATRTLSRSEPRMRIDVTLGGRGAVVVDIVARFHETLLELVDLLLLPGVNEYPGFVIHVQLDTHNHTLPAMWEMRFMPEWSQLKRDLTRQAGHISFSYDLIRTQATIECRALAKS
;
A
#
# COMPACT_ATOMS: atom_id res chain seq x y z
N MET A 1 37.35 21.34 -1.17
CA MET A 1 36.24 20.37 -1.29
C MET A 1 36.68 19.12 -0.56
N GLN A 2 36.18 18.88 0.66
CA GLN A 2 36.53 17.70 1.45
C GLN A 2 35.67 16.54 0.97
N ILE A 3 36.32 15.50 0.45
CA ILE A 3 35.67 14.22 0.11
C ILE A 3 35.43 13.49 1.43
N GLN A 4 34.19 13.15 1.73
CA GLN A 4 33.86 12.30 2.89
C GLN A 4 34.50 10.91 2.70
N PRO A 5 34.96 10.25 3.78
CA PRO A 5 35.55 8.93 3.66
C PRO A 5 34.48 7.90 3.26
N GLU A 6 34.77 7.15 2.20
CA GLU A 6 33.98 6.00 1.76
C GLU A 6 33.92 4.95 2.87
N VAL A 7 32.70 4.59 3.29
CA VAL A 7 32.46 3.56 4.29
C VAL A 7 32.65 2.19 3.63
N ASN A 8 33.59 1.40 4.14
CA ASN A 8 33.87 0.04 3.67
C ASN A 8 32.69 -0.91 4.00
N VAL A 9 32.09 -1.52 2.97
CA VAL A 9 30.92 -2.41 3.02
C VAL A 9 31.08 -3.55 4.03
N GLU A 10 32.26 -4.16 4.09
CA GLU A 10 32.52 -5.27 5.01
C GLU A 10 32.47 -4.80 6.47
N ASN A 11 32.83 -3.53 6.73
CA ASN A 11 32.78 -2.95 8.06
C ASN A 11 31.36 -2.56 8.48
N GLU A 12 30.51 -2.11 7.55
CA GLU A 12 29.13 -1.73 7.86
C GLU A 12 28.23 -2.95 8.05
N LEU A 13 28.43 -3.98 7.24
CA LEU A 13 27.77 -5.27 7.42
C LEU A 13 28.26 -5.99 8.68
N LYS A 14 29.56 -5.95 8.99
CA LYS A 14 30.08 -6.38 10.29
C LYS A 14 29.51 -5.53 11.43
N ARG A 15 29.31 -4.22 11.27
CA ARG A 15 28.67 -3.35 12.27
C ARG A 15 27.23 -3.77 12.52
N LEU A 16 26.41 -3.89 11.48
CA LEU A 16 25.01 -4.31 11.58
C LEU A 16 24.88 -5.73 12.14
N LEU A 17 25.70 -6.69 11.69
CA LEU A 17 25.73 -8.04 12.28
C LEU A 17 26.16 -8.00 13.74
N THR A 18 27.18 -7.21 14.11
CA THR A 18 27.66 -7.10 15.49
C THR A 18 26.62 -6.41 16.37
N GLU A 19 25.92 -5.41 15.86
CA GLU A 19 24.88 -4.67 16.57
C GLU A 19 23.64 -5.53 16.78
N VAL A 20 23.19 -6.27 15.76
CA VAL A 20 22.10 -7.26 15.88
C VAL A 20 22.49 -8.41 16.81
N THR A 21 23.74 -8.90 16.74
CA THR A 21 24.20 -10.02 17.58
C THR A 21 24.43 -9.59 19.03
N ALA A 22 24.92 -8.37 19.28
CA ALA A 22 25.09 -7.80 20.61
C ALA A 22 23.75 -7.42 21.28
N ARG A 23 22.73 -7.03 20.49
CA ARG A 23 21.41 -6.65 20.98
C ARG A 23 20.45 -7.83 21.27
N ARG A 24 20.85 -9.07 20.94
CA ARG A 24 20.13 -10.33 21.26
C ARG A 24 19.73 -10.50 22.75
N GLN A 25 20.23 -9.67 23.66
CA GLN A 25 19.96 -9.76 25.10
C GLN A 25 18.81 -8.88 25.61
N THR A 26 18.24 -7.95 24.81
CA THR A 26 17.25 -6.98 25.33
C THR A 26 16.11 -6.63 24.37
N GLY A 27 14.94 -7.27 24.54
CA GLY A 27 13.62 -6.76 24.07
C GLY A 27 13.22 -7.02 22.60
N PRO A 28 11.96 -6.68 22.21
CA PRO A 28 11.48 -6.80 20.83
C PRO A 28 12.13 -5.73 19.93
N GLU A 29 12.70 -6.16 18.80
CA GLU A 29 13.58 -5.37 17.92
C GLU A 29 12.81 -4.77 16.73
N GLU A 30 12.89 -3.44 16.54
CA GLU A 30 12.50 -2.75 15.30
C GLU A 30 13.75 -2.46 14.46
N LEU A 31 13.89 -3.10 13.30
CA LEU A 31 14.93 -2.76 12.33
C LEU A 31 14.38 -1.72 11.35
N TRP A 32 14.59 -0.45 11.70
CA TRP A 32 14.43 0.65 10.77
C TRP A 32 15.76 0.86 10.04
N VAL A 33 15.81 0.47 8.77
CA VAL A 33 16.82 1.03 7.87
C VAL A 33 16.36 2.45 7.59
N HIS A 34 16.77 3.38 8.46
CA HIS A 34 16.20 4.73 8.56
C HIS A 34 16.46 5.60 7.32
N ASP A 35 17.40 5.19 6.48
CA ASP A 35 17.65 5.78 5.18
C ASP A 35 18.05 4.69 4.20
N ALA A 36 17.60 4.79 2.94
CA ALA A 36 18.14 3.96 1.86
C ALA A 36 19.66 4.17 1.65
N PHE A 37 20.26 5.13 2.35
CA PHE A 37 21.68 5.47 2.34
C PHE A 37 22.53 4.65 3.33
N ASP A 38 21.95 4.01 4.35
CA ASP A 38 22.74 3.23 5.33
C ASP A 38 23.12 1.83 4.81
N ILE A 39 22.57 1.40 3.68
CA ILE A 39 22.99 0.18 2.99
C ILE A 39 23.19 0.51 1.50
N THR A 40 24.25 1.26 1.22
CA THR A 40 24.75 1.37 -0.15
C THR A 40 25.62 0.14 -0.43
N VAL A 41 25.05 -0.90 -1.04
CA VAL A 41 25.84 -2.01 -1.59
C VAL A 41 26.38 -1.56 -2.95
N LEU A 42 27.61 -1.07 -2.97
CA LEU A 42 28.39 -0.90 -4.20
C LEU A 42 29.56 -1.87 -4.11
N ASP A 43 29.48 -2.94 -4.92
CA ASP A 43 30.64 -3.78 -5.22
C ASP A 43 31.45 -3.05 -6.29
N ILE A 44 32.61 -2.50 -5.89
CA ILE A 44 33.54 -1.82 -6.80
C ILE A 44 34.52 -2.87 -7.32
N ASP A 45 34.00 -3.87 -8.03
CA ASP A 45 34.81 -4.71 -8.92
C ASP A 45 34.03 -4.91 -10.21
N GLY A 46 34.57 -4.40 -11.30
CA GLY A 46 33.91 -4.25 -12.59
C GLY A 46 33.67 -5.55 -13.37
N ASP A 47 33.09 -6.57 -12.73
CA ASP A 47 32.58 -7.76 -13.41
C ASP A 47 31.07 -7.95 -13.18
N ASN A 48 30.32 -7.92 -14.27
CA ASN A 48 28.89 -7.60 -14.32
C ASN A 48 27.97 -8.82 -14.15
N SER A 49 28.30 -9.78 -13.27
CA SER A 49 27.36 -10.88 -13.00
C SER A 49 27.41 -11.37 -11.55
N ARG A 50 26.37 -10.96 -10.80
CA ARG A 50 25.82 -11.58 -9.58
C ARG A 50 26.84 -11.94 -8.49
N SER A 51 26.73 -11.33 -7.32
CA SER A 51 26.65 -12.18 -6.13
C SER A 51 26.02 -11.48 -4.92
N VAL A 52 24.87 -11.99 -4.48
CA VAL A 52 24.62 -12.11 -3.04
C VAL A 52 25.67 -13.14 -2.55
N SER A 53 26.28 -13.00 -1.37
CA SER A 53 27.07 -13.99 -0.57
C SER A 53 27.39 -13.32 0.79
N THR A 54 27.81 -13.95 1.89
CA THR A 54 28.35 -15.31 2.15
C THR A 54 27.68 -15.99 3.34
N GLN A 55 26.47 -15.59 3.50
CA GLN A 55 26.15 -14.90 4.71
C GLN A 55 24.83 -14.31 4.30
N GLN A 56 24.04 -14.90 3.36
CA GLN A 56 23.06 -14.21 2.51
C GLN A 56 21.63 -14.28 3.06
N TRP A 57 21.08 -13.26 3.67
CA TRP A 57 21.76 -12.43 4.65
C TRP A 57 21.84 -13.14 6.04
N GLU A 58 22.50 -14.31 6.05
CA GLU A 58 22.77 -15.40 7.03
C GLU A 58 21.57 -15.87 7.86
N ALA A 59 20.66 -16.65 7.28
CA ALA A 59 20.20 -16.59 5.92
C ALA A 59 18.88 -15.81 6.02
N ILE A 60 18.97 -14.53 5.68
CA ILE A 60 17.91 -13.52 5.80
C ILE A 60 17.32 -13.50 7.23
N PHE A 61 18.29 -13.39 8.14
CA PHE A 61 18.23 -13.11 9.56
C PHE A 61 17.63 -14.21 10.44
N SER A 62 18.29 -15.36 10.41
CA SER A 62 17.98 -16.54 11.22
C SER A 62 17.83 -16.23 12.74
N HIS A 63 16.70 -16.66 13.34
CA HIS A 63 16.24 -16.44 14.74
C HIS A 63 15.97 -15.00 15.18
N CYS A 64 16.06 -14.02 14.28
CA CYS A 64 15.82 -12.63 14.63
C CYS A 64 14.37 -12.40 15.07
N SER A 65 14.17 -11.57 16.09
CA SER A 65 12.83 -11.24 16.61
C SER A 65 12.21 -10.07 15.85
N LEU A 66 12.41 -10.02 14.54
CA LEU A 66 11.95 -8.95 13.67
C LEU A 66 10.43 -8.82 13.76
N THR A 67 9.97 -7.63 14.10
CA THR A 67 8.55 -7.25 14.10
C THR A 67 8.18 -6.41 12.89
N THR A 68 9.14 -5.70 12.29
CA THR A 68 8.95 -4.82 11.13
C THR A 68 10.10 -5.02 10.13
N LEU A 69 9.77 -5.04 8.83
CA LEU A 69 10.74 -5.12 7.73
C LEU A 69 10.34 -4.19 6.58
N ASN A 70 11.26 -3.34 6.15
CA ASN A 70 11.11 -2.56 4.92
C ASN A 70 11.98 -3.14 3.80
N TRP A 71 11.34 -3.83 2.86
CA TRP A 71 12.01 -4.49 1.73
C TRP A 71 12.44 -3.52 0.65
N CYS A 72 11.97 -2.27 0.65
CA CYS A 72 12.33 -1.33 -0.41
C CYS A 72 13.83 -1.02 -0.48
N ALA A 73 14.57 -1.24 0.61
CA ALA A 73 16.02 -1.11 0.67
C ALA A 73 16.79 -2.40 0.32
N LEU A 74 16.09 -3.50 0.02
CA LEU A 74 16.68 -4.81 -0.22
C LEU A 74 16.62 -5.19 -1.71
N PRO A 75 17.59 -5.97 -2.22
CA PRO A 75 17.52 -6.45 -3.59
C PRO A 75 16.28 -7.35 -3.79
N CYS A 76 15.56 -7.12 -4.89
CA CYS A 76 14.35 -7.86 -5.25
C CYS A 76 14.68 -8.99 -6.22
N THR A 77 15.40 -10.01 -5.73
CA THR A 77 15.79 -11.19 -6.52
C THR A 77 15.03 -12.42 -6.06
N ALA A 78 14.74 -13.33 -6.99
CA ALA A 78 14.09 -14.59 -6.68
C ALA A 78 14.85 -15.42 -5.64
N GLU A 79 16.17 -15.47 -5.76
CA GLU A 79 17.05 -16.18 -4.84
C GLU A 79 16.90 -15.66 -3.41
N LEU A 80 16.87 -14.33 -3.20
CA LEU A 80 16.64 -13.75 -1.88
C LEU A 80 15.22 -14.03 -1.35
N PHE A 81 14.21 -14.04 -2.22
CA PHE A 81 12.86 -14.41 -1.79
C PHE A 81 12.78 -15.85 -1.33
N ASP A 82 13.41 -16.77 -2.05
CA ASP A 82 13.43 -18.20 -1.70
C ASP A 82 14.21 -18.43 -0.39
N ILE A 83 15.36 -17.76 -0.22
CA ILE A 83 16.12 -17.81 1.04
C ILE A 83 15.30 -17.24 2.20
N PHE A 84 14.58 -16.13 2.02
CA PHE A 84 13.72 -15.54 3.06
C PHE A 84 12.58 -16.51 3.41
N ALA A 85 11.96 -17.09 2.40
CA ALA A 85 10.85 -18.03 2.51
C ALA A 85 11.21 -19.31 3.28
N SER A 86 12.45 -19.78 3.14
CA SER A 86 12.93 -20.98 3.84
C SER A 86 12.98 -20.83 5.37
N HIS A 87 12.84 -19.62 5.91
CA HIS A 87 12.89 -19.33 7.35
C HIS A 87 11.68 -18.50 7.79
N PRO A 88 10.60 -19.12 8.34
CA PRO A 88 9.39 -18.41 8.75
C PRO A 88 9.66 -17.31 9.78
N LYS A 89 9.18 -16.09 9.48
CA LYS A 89 9.29 -14.91 10.34
C LYS A 89 8.06 -14.81 11.25
N LEU A 90 7.99 -15.69 12.24
CA LEU A 90 6.83 -15.82 13.14
C LEU A 90 6.52 -14.55 13.96
N LYS A 91 7.51 -13.69 14.20
CA LYS A 91 7.32 -12.44 14.95
C LYS A 91 7.05 -11.22 14.05
N LEU A 92 7.21 -11.35 12.73
CA LEU A 92 7.03 -10.24 11.82
C LEU A 92 5.56 -9.85 11.72
N LYS A 93 5.28 -8.57 11.97
CA LYS A 93 3.96 -7.95 11.99
C LYS A 93 3.78 -6.94 10.86
N THR A 94 4.83 -6.20 10.53
CA THR A 94 4.82 -5.18 9.50
C THR A 94 5.80 -5.51 8.39
N LEU A 95 5.33 -5.45 7.14
CA LEU A 95 6.14 -5.62 5.94
C LEU A 95 5.84 -4.48 4.97
N ILE A 96 6.88 -3.81 4.49
CA ILE A 96 6.80 -2.81 3.43
C ILE A 96 7.48 -3.39 2.19
N LEU A 97 6.76 -3.47 1.08
CA LEU A 97 7.27 -4.00 -0.18
C LEU A 97 7.37 -2.90 -1.23
N PRO A 98 8.40 -2.92 -2.08
CA PRO A 98 8.42 -2.09 -3.26
C PRO A 98 7.47 -2.69 -4.31
N GLY A 99 6.64 -1.85 -4.94
CA GLY A 99 5.70 -2.27 -5.98
C GLY A 99 5.90 -1.48 -7.26
N ASN A 100 6.03 -2.17 -8.40
CA ASN A 100 6.05 -1.53 -9.73
C ASN A 100 7.17 -0.48 -9.85
N VAL A 101 8.36 -0.82 -9.33
CA VAL A 101 9.46 0.12 -9.07
C VAL A 101 10.52 0.11 -10.15
N MET A 102 10.38 1.00 -11.12
CA MET A 102 11.53 1.43 -11.95
C MET A 102 12.18 2.72 -11.40
N LEU A 103 11.50 3.44 -10.49
CA LEU A 103 11.76 4.85 -10.18
C LEU A 103 12.42 5.18 -8.82
N TRP A 104 12.92 4.22 -8.05
CA TRP A 104 13.82 4.58 -6.92
C TRP A 104 15.13 5.23 -7.44
N ARG A 105 15.30 5.29 -8.78
CA ARG A 105 16.37 5.91 -9.58
C ARG A 105 16.50 7.45 -9.54
N ARG A 106 15.57 8.27 -9.00
CA ARG A 106 15.65 9.74 -9.23
C ARG A 106 15.88 10.61 -8.01
N ASP A 107 15.21 10.34 -6.89
CA ASP A 107 15.45 11.14 -5.67
C ASP A 107 16.62 10.59 -4.83
N TYR A 108 17.11 9.37 -5.14
CA TYR A 108 18.26 8.73 -4.49
C TYR A 108 19.55 8.78 -5.34
N VAL A 109 19.51 9.37 -6.54
CA VAL A 109 20.61 9.31 -7.51
C VAL A 109 21.25 10.69 -7.66
N LEU A 110 22.13 10.98 -6.71
CA LEU A 110 23.43 11.58 -7.02
C LEU A 110 24.44 10.52 -7.52
N GLN A 111 24.03 9.27 -7.69
CA GLN A 111 24.87 8.17 -8.18
C GLN A 111 24.64 7.89 -9.66
N GLU A 112 25.36 8.63 -10.50
CA GLU A 112 25.53 8.32 -11.92
C GLU A 112 25.99 6.86 -12.15
N ARG A 113 25.43 6.18 -13.17
CA ARG A 113 26.07 5.15 -14.06
C ARG A 113 25.76 3.65 -13.96
N HIS A 114 24.68 3.18 -13.35
CA HIS A 114 24.23 1.81 -13.63
C HIS A 114 22.80 1.77 -14.19
N GLU A 115 22.63 1.06 -15.31
CA GLU A 115 21.32 0.70 -15.86
C GLU A 115 20.72 -0.38 -14.96
N PRO A 116 19.66 -0.11 -14.19
CA PRO A 116 19.11 -1.14 -13.33
C PRO A 116 18.36 -2.16 -14.16
N GLN A 117 18.61 -3.40 -13.78
CA GLN A 117 17.93 -4.55 -14.31
C GLN A 117 16.47 -4.53 -13.82
N PRO A 118 15.50 -4.81 -14.70
CA PRO A 118 14.11 -4.94 -14.31
C PRO A 118 13.98 -6.04 -13.23
N ILE A 119 13.22 -5.76 -12.17
CA ILE A 119 12.78 -6.81 -11.24
C ILE A 119 12.13 -7.89 -12.09
N SER A 120 12.62 -9.13 -12.01
CA SER A 120 12.18 -10.23 -12.88
C SER A 120 10.65 -10.31 -12.97
N SER A 121 10.15 -10.54 -14.18
CA SER A 121 8.74 -10.57 -14.67
C SER A 121 7.77 -11.53 -13.98
N SER A 122 8.14 -12.06 -12.82
CA SER A 122 7.28 -12.96 -12.06
C SER A 122 7.01 -12.35 -10.69
N ASN A 123 5.73 -12.27 -10.41
CA ASN A 123 5.08 -11.97 -9.14
C ASN A 123 5.63 -12.84 -7.98
N ARG A 124 6.87 -12.64 -7.55
CA ARG A 124 7.59 -13.51 -6.59
C ARG A 124 7.60 -13.00 -5.15
N PHE A 125 6.67 -12.12 -4.79
CA PHE A 125 6.46 -11.85 -3.36
C PHE A 125 5.68 -12.96 -2.65
N ALA A 126 5.06 -13.90 -3.37
CA ALA A 126 4.35 -15.01 -2.73
C ALA A 126 5.26 -15.78 -1.73
N PRO A 127 6.49 -16.23 -2.08
CA PRO A 127 7.43 -16.79 -1.11
C PRO A 127 7.67 -15.90 0.13
N VAL A 128 7.81 -14.59 -0.07
CA VAL A 128 7.98 -13.63 1.05
C VAL A 128 6.75 -13.60 1.95
N LEU A 129 5.55 -13.53 1.37
CA LEU A 129 4.29 -13.54 2.12
C LEU A 129 4.09 -14.88 2.86
N TYR A 130 4.43 -16.02 2.23
CA TYR A 130 4.39 -17.35 2.87
C TYR A 130 5.28 -17.44 4.10
N ALA A 131 6.44 -16.77 4.11
CA ALA A 131 7.30 -16.73 5.29
C ALA A 131 6.76 -15.83 6.42
N CYS A 132 5.68 -15.07 6.21
CA CYS A 132 5.16 -14.11 7.18
C CYS A 132 3.74 -14.48 7.69
N PRO A 133 3.52 -15.65 8.31
CA PRO A 133 2.18 -16.13 8.66
C PRO A 133 1.44 -15.30 9.73
N ASN A 134 2.17 -14.42 10.42
CA ASN A 134 1.68 -13.58 11.50
C ASN A 134 1.58 -12.10 11.15
N LEU A 135 1.72 -11.77 9.86
CA LEU A 135 1.67 -10.42 9.33
C LEU A 135 0.31 -9.78 9.60
N THR A 136 0.32 -8.58 10.17
CA THR A 136 -0.88 -7.77 10.47
C THR A 136 -0.90 -6.48 9.66
N ASN A 137 0.25 -5.97 9.20
CA ASN A 137 0.35 -4.76 8.41
C ASN A 137 1.21 -4.99 7.16
N LEU A 138 0.63 -4.75 5.99
CA LEU A 138 1.33 -4.79 4.70
C LEU A 138 1.20 -3.44 4.01
N GLU A 139 2.32 -2.86 3.64
CA GLU A 139 2.38 -1.68 2.79
C GLU A 139 3.10 -2.02 1.49
N VAL A 140 2.56 -1.59 0.37
CA VAL A 140 3.17 -1.71 -0.95
C VAL A 140 3.34 -0.31 -1.50
N ARG A 141 4.59 0.07 -1.72
CA ARG A 141 4.96 1.37 -2.26
C ARG A 141 5.04 1.30 -3.77
N LEU A 142 3.98 1.77 -4.41
CA LEU A 142 3.82 1.80 -5.85
C LEU A 142 4.68 2.92 -6.45
N SER A 143 5.42 2.62 -7.52
CA SER A 143 6.01 3.65 -8.38
C SER A 143 5.40 3.66 -9.77
N ASP A 144 5.66 4.74 -10.46
CA ASP A 144 4.92 5.15 -11.63
C ASP A 144 5.40 4.58 -12.96
N GLN A 145 6.66 4.20 -13.12
CA GLN A 145 7.16 4.00 -14.48
C GLN A 145 6.50 2.77 -15.14
N ARG A 146 5.55 3.06 -16.05
CA ARG A 146 5.16 2.16 -17.13
C ARG A 146 6.43 1.88 -17.91
N GLY A 147 7.08 0.76 -17.61
CA GLY A 147 7.98 0.17 -18.59
C GLY A 147 7.13 -0.07 -19.83
N ASP A 148 7.54 0.47 -20.97
CA ASP A 148 6.81 0.35 -22.24
C ASP A 148 6.64 -1.12 -22.67
N ASP A 149 7.23 -2.09 -21.97
CA ASP A 149 7.17 -3.52 -22.28
C ASP A 149 6.56 -4.39 -21.14
N GLN A 150 5.28 -4.72 -21.33
CA GLN A 150 4.63 -6.02 -21.13
C GLN A 150 4.98 -6.94 -19.93
N GLY A 151 4.61 -6.57 -18.69
CA GLY A 151 4.19 -7.59 -17.71
C GLY A 151 4.89 -7.63 -16.36
N LEU A 152 5.36 -6.49 -15.87
CA LEU A 152 6.18 -6.40 -14.65
C LEU A 152 5.45 -5.82 -13.42
N LEU A 153 4.11 -5.74 -13.45
CA LEU A 153 3.34 -5.05 -12.42
C LEU A 153 2.69 -6.03 -11.42
N LEU A 154 2.86 -5.77 -10.12
CA LEU A 154 2.01 -6.32 -9.07
C LEU A 154 0.56 -5.98 -9.41
N GLY A 155 -0.28 -7.01 -9.46
CA GLY A 155 -1.69 -6.85 -9.82
C GLY A 155 -2.61 -7.83 -9.10
N ASN A 156 -3.69 -8.26 -9.75
CA ASN A 156 -4.70 -9.14 -9.14
C ASN A 156 -4.11 -10.42 -8.51
N SER A 157 -3.14 -11.05 -9.15
CA SER A 157 -2.48 -12.27 -8.63
C SER A 157 -1.77 -12.02 -7.30
N PHE A 158 -1.14 -10.86 -7.12
CA PHE A 158 -0.53 -10.47 -5.85
C PHE A 158 -1.57 -10.32 -4.72
N LEU A 159 -2.72 -9.68 -5.01
CA LEU A 159 -3.82 -9.59 -4.04
C LEU A 159 -4.42 -10.96 -3.71
N GLN A 160 -4.47 -11.86 -4.69
CA GLN A 160 -4.85 -13.25 -4.46
C GLN A 160 -3.88 -13.97 -3.53
N ASP A 161 -2.56 -13.76 -3.70
CA ASP A 161 -1.55 -14.33 -2.81
C ASP A 161 -1.67 -13.77 -1.39
N ILE A 162 -1.90 -12.46 -1.23
CA ILE A 162 -2.19 -11.86 0.09
C ILE A 162 -3.41 -12.52 0.74
N ALA A 163 -4.52 -12.64 0.00
CA ALA A 163 -5.76 -13.23 0.51
C ALA A 163 -5.56 -14.67 0.99
N LYS A 164 -4.69 -15.44 0.32
CA LYS A 164 -4.39 -16.84 0.68
C LYS A 164 -3.39 -16.97 1.84
N THR A 165 -2.38 -16.11 1.88
CA THR A 165 -1.19 -16.32 2.72
C THR A 165 -1.17 -15.48 3.99
N CYS A 166 -1.94 -14.39 4.05
CA CYS A 166 -1.94 -13.45 5.17
C CYS A 166 -3.31 -13.38 5.90
N PRO A 167 -3.82 -14.48 6.50
CA PRO A 167 -5.15 -14.51 7.11
C PRO A 167 -5.30 -13.60 8.34
N LYS A 168 -4.18 -13.16 8.93
CA LYS A 168 -4.13 -12.26 10.09
C LYS A 168 -3.97 -10.79 9.70
N LEU A 169 -3.98 -10.47 8.41
CA LEU A 169 -3.78 -9.11 7.94
C LEU A 169 -4.90 -8.20 8.45
N GLU A 170 -4.51 -7.13 9.13
CA GLU A 170 -5.35 -6.11 9.75
C GLU A 170 -5.34 -4.81 8.94
N ARG A 171 -4.18 -4.48 8.37
CA ARG A 171 -3.97 -3.32 7.51
C ARG A 171 -3.30 -3.70 6.19
N LEU A 172 -3.86 -3.23 5.08
CA LEU A 172 -3.24 -3.24 3.76
C LEU A 172 -3.19 -1.82 3.22
N ALA A 173 -2.03 -1.39 2.73
CA ALA A 173 -1.86 -0.10 2.09
C ALA A 173 -1.17 -0.27 0.75
N LEU A 174 -1.84 0.14 -0.33
CA LEU A 174 -1.29 0.30 -1.66
C LEU A 174 -1.11 1.80 -1.86
N VAL A 175 0.10 2.30 -1.62
CA VAL A 175 0.39 3.74 -1.54
C VAL A 175 1.45 4.13 -2.55
N GLU A 176 1.38 5.34 -3.07
CA GLU A 176 2.40 5.87 -3.97
C GLU A 176 3.68 6.18 -3.18
N ALA A 177 4.84 5.75 -3.70
CA ALA A 177 6.14 5.91 -3.04
C ALA A 177 6.62 7.36 -2.98
N SER A 178 6.22 8.19 -3.95
CA SER A 178 6.59 9.59 -4.05
C SER A 178 5.35 10.45 -4.28
N ASN A 179 5.00 11.30 -3.30
CA ASN A 179 3.95 12.33 -3.47
C ASN A 179 4.33 13.40 -4.51
N HIS A 180 5.59 13.40 -4.96
CA HIS A 180 6.17 14.46 -5.79
C HIS A 180 5.88 14.25 -7.28
N HIS A 181 5.39 13.06 -7.63
CA HIS A 181 5.07 12.70 -8.99
C HIS A 181 3.75 11.92 -8.91
N GLY A 182 2.62 12.63 -8.85
CA GLY A 182 1.30 12.00 -8.82
C GLY A 182 0.98 11.43 -10.19
N PHE A 183 0.60 10.17 -10.33
CA PHE A 183 0.37 9.56 -11.65
C PHE A 183 -0.98 8.85 -11.71
N GLY A 184 -1.44 8.56 -12.92
CA GLY A 184 -2.67 7.82 -13.15
C GLY A 184 -2.66 6.45 -12.47
N PRO A 185 -3.84 5.87 -12.17
CA PRO A 185 -3.89 4.54 -11.57
C PRO A 185 -3.09 3.55 -12.42
N SER A 186 -2.28 2.74 -11.75
CA SER A 186 -1.45 1.71 -12.42
C SER A 186 -2.30 0.72 -13.23
N ASN A 187 -3.63 0.71 -12.99
CA ASN A 187 -4.61 -0.25 -13.49
C ASN A 187 -4.24 -1.72 -13.22
N ALA A 188 -3.15 -1.97 -12.50
CA ALA A 188 -2.67 -3.31 -12.21
C ALA A 188 -3.55 -3.98 -11.15
N PHE A 189 -4.10 -3.18 -10.23
CA PHE A 189 -5.12 -3.60 -9.27
C PHE A 189 -6.50 -3.19 -9.77
N THR A 190 -7.31 -4.20 -10.10
CA THR A 190 -8.67 -4.02 -10.62
C THR A 190 -9.71 -4.41 -9.56
N ASN A 191 -10.99 -4.18 -9.86
CA ASN A 191 -12.12 -4.65 -9.05
C ASN A 191 -12.00 -6.14 -8.66
N GLU A 192 -11.60 -7.00 -9.60
CA GLU A 192 -11.46 -8.45 -9.34
C GLU A 192 -10.42 -8.73 -8.26
N GLY A 193 -9.24 -8.12 -8.36
CA GLY A 193 -8.19 -8.29 -7.37
C GLY A 193 -8.57 -7.73 -6.00
N ILE A 194 -9.19 -6.55 -5.97
CA ILE A 194 -9.64 -5.90 -4.74
C ILE A 194 -10.77 -6.70 -4.07
N ALA A 195 -11.67 -7.31 -4.84
CA ALA A 195 -12.73 -8.17 -4.33
C ALA A 195 -12.20 -9.42 -3.59
N MET A 196 -11.00 -9.90 -3.92
CA MET A 196 -10.36 -11.02 -3.19
C MET A 196 -10.10 -10.69 -1.72
N LEU A 197 -9.93 -9.41 -1.38
CA LEU A 197 -9.66 -8.95 -0.02
C LEU A 197 -10.89 -9.07 0.90
N VAL A 198 -12.09 -9.23 0.33
CA VAL A 198 -13.34 -9.44 1.10
C VAL A 198 -13.22 -10.67 2.01
N GLY A 199 -12.44 -11.68 1.61
CA GLY A 199 -12.22 -12.91 2.38
C GLY A 199 -11.29 -12.79 3.59
N LEU A 200 -10.60 -11.65 3.80
CA LEU A 200 -9.61 -11.51 4.88
C LEU A 200 -10.26 -11.14 6.23
N PRO A 201 -10.44 -12.05 7.18
CA PRO A 201 -11.38 -11.86 8.30
C PRO A 201 -11.02 -10.72 9.27
N ARG A 202 -9.76 -10.27 9.29
CA ARG A 202 -9.25 -9.25 10.22
C ARG A 202 -8.93 -7.90 9.57
N LEU A 203 -8.98 -7.83 8.24
CA LEU A 203 -8.60 -6.61 7.52
C LEU A 203 -9.60 -5.49 7.85
N HIS A 204 -9.17 -4.43 8.50
CA HIS A 204 -10.06 -3.35 8.91
C HIS A 204 -9.51 -1.98 8.55
N VAL A 205 -8.28 -1.90 8.04
CA VAL A 205 -7.73 -0.69 7.45
C VAL A 205 -7.25 -1.01 6.03
N LEU A 206 -7.80 -0.31 5.05
CA LEU A 206 -7.42 -0.44 3.66
C LEU A 206 -7.11 0.95 3.09
N ALA A 207 -5.87 1.18 2.67
CA ALA A 207 -5.48 2.39 1.94
C ALA A 207 -5.23 2.05 0.47
N LEU A 208 -5.94 2.72 -0.43
CA LEU A 208 -5.95 2.45 -1.87
C LEU A 208 -5.62 3.72 -2.65
N HIS A 209 -4.37 3.84 -3.10
CA HIS A 209 -3.91 4.95 -3.94
C HIS A 209 -3.59 4.39 -5.33
N GLY A 210 -3.99 5.12 -6.39
CA GLY A 210 -3.67 4.73 -7.76
C GLY A 210 -4.24 3.37 -8.19
N VAL A 211 -5.38 2.94 -7.60
CA VAL A 211 -6.09 1.72 -7.98
C VAL A 211 -7.35 2.03 -8.78
N ASN A 212 -7.79 1.08 -9.61
CA ASN A 212 -9.06 1.18 -10.30
C ASN A 212 -10.13 0.35 -9.58
N CYS A 213 -10.88 0.99 -8.69
CA CYS A 213 -11.97 0.36 -7.94
C CYS A 213 -13.31 1.06 -8.21
N SER A 214 -14.37 0.26 -8.29
CA SER A 214 -15.77 0.69 -8.42
C SER A 214 -16.40 0.90 -7.05
N SER A 215 -17.42 1.75 -7.01
CA SER A 215 -18.27 2.02 -5.85
C SER A 215 -18.84 0.71 -5.25
N ALA A 216 -19.28 -0.22 -6.10
CA ALA A 216 -19.79 -1.52 -5.67
C ALA A 216 -18.72 -2.39 -4.97
N THR A 217 -17.47 -2.34 -5.46
CA THR A 217 -16.36 -3.09 -4.84
C THR A 217 -15.99 -2.50 -3.48
N LEU A 218 -15.95 -1.17 -3.37
CA LEU A 218 -15.72 -0.47 -2.09
C LEU A 218 -16.83 -0.79 -1.08
N LEU A 219 -18.09 -0.78 -1.52
CA LEU A 219 -19.21 -1.12 -0.64
C LEU A 219 -19.14 -2.58 -0.20
N SER A 220 -18.84 -3.52 -1.10
CA SER A 220 -18.67 -4.94 -0.76
C SER A 220 -17.60 -5.14 0.31
N LEU A 221 -16.48 -4.41 0.21
CA LEU A 221 -15.44 -4.40 1.25
C LEU A 221 -15.90 -3.78 2.57
N ALA A 222 -16.65 -2.67 2.51
CA ALA A 222 -17.13 -1.97 3.69
C ALA A 222 -18.18 -2.76 4.48
N THR A 223 -18.99 -3.56 3.78
CA THR A 223 -20.18 -4.24 4.30
C THR A 223 -19.98 -5.71 4.61
N ARG A 224 -18.78 -6.22 4.35
CA ARG A 224 -18.43 -7.60 4.66
C ARG A 224 -18.56 -7.90 6.15
N THR A 225 -18.85 -9.15 6.46
CA THR A 225 -18.97 -9.60 7.86
C THR A 225 -17.59 -9.66 8.51
N LEU A 226 -17.36 -8.77 9.46
CA LEU A 226 -16.22 -8.84 10.38
C LEU A 226 -16.62 -9.62 11.64
N SER A 227 -15.64 -10.18 12.35
CA SER A 227 -15.91 -10.80 13.65
C SER A 227 -16.42 -9.75 14.64
N ARG A 228 -17.36 -10.10 15.53
CA ARG A 228 -18.05 -9.14 16.43
C ARG A 228 -17.12 -8.30 17.32
N SER A 229 -15.91 -8.77 17.58
CA SER A 229 -14.89 -8.09 18.38
C SER A 229 -13.96 -7.19 17.57
N GLU A 230 -14.07 -7.21 16.24
CA GLU A 230 -13.14 -6.51 15.36
C GLU A 230 -13.53 -5.03 15.24
N PRO A 231 -12.52 -4.16 15.05
CA PRO A 231 -12.76 -2.75 14.82
C PRO A 231 -13.55 -2.53 13.53
N ARG A 232 -14.14 -1.34 13.47
CA ARG A 232 -14.87 -0.84 12.32
C ARG A 232 -13.99 -0.85 11.06
N MET A 233 -14.55 -1.31 9.94
CA MET A 233 -13.84 -1.23 8.64
C MET A 233 -13.56 0.23 8.28
N ARG A 234 -12.33 0.54 7.93
CA ARG A 234 -11.86 1.84 7.45
C ARG A 234 -11.24 1.65 6.07
N ILE A 235 -11.76 2.37 5.10
CA ILE A 235 -11.25 2.38 3.72
C ILE A 235 -10.88 3.82 3.38
N ASP A 236 -9.59 4.06 3.12
CA ASP A 236 -9.07 5.31 2.59
C ASP A 236 -8.77 5.09 1.10
N VAL A 237 -9.48 5.78 0.21
CA VAL A 237 -9.30 5.69 -1.24
C VAL A 237 -8.94 7.06 -1.78
N THR A 238 -7.86 7.12 -2.54
CA THR A 238 -7.46 8.32 -3.27
C THR A 238 -7.81 8.16 -4.74
N LEU A 239 -8.68 9.04 -5.25
CA LEU A 239 -9.13 9.09 -6.64
C LEU A 239 -8.41 10.22 -7.38
N GLY A 240 -7.81 9.89 -8.52
CA GLY A 240 -7.11 10.85 -9.36
C GLY A 240 -5.79 10.31 -9.88
N GLY A 241 -5.06 11.17 -10.60
CA GLY A 241 -3.70 10.92 -11.06
C GLY A 241 -3.27 11.92 -12.14
N ARG A 242 -1.98 12.32 -12.24
CA ARG A 242 -1.54 13.24 -13.31
C ARG A 242 -1.78 12.64 -14.69
N GLY A 243 -2.00 13.55 -15.64
CA GLY A 243 -2.22 13.24 -17.05
C GLY A 243 -3.71 13.14 -17.39
N ALA A 244 -4.56 12.86 -16.40
CA ALA A 244 -5.99 13.07 -16.55
C ALA A 244 -6.31 14.57 -16.45
N VAL A 245 -7.33 15.00 -17.18
CA VAL A 245 -7.83 16.38 -17.11
C VAL A 245 -8.45 16.56 -15.73
N VAL A 246 -8.13 17.66 -15.03
CA VAL A 246 -8.65 17.95 -13.68
C VAL A 246 -10.16 17.81 -13.61
N VAL A 247 -10.85 18.25 -14.67
CA VAL A 247 -12.30 18.14 -14.81
C VAL A 247 -12.77 16.68 -14.75
N ASP A 248 -12.06 15.75 -15.40
CA ASP A 248 -12.40 14.33 -15.42
C ASP A 248 -12.16 13.68 -14.05
N ILE A 249 -11.07 14.05 -13.38
CA ILE A 249 -10.74 13.55 -12.03
C ILE A 249 -11.82 14.00 -11.03
N VAL A 250 -12.20 15.28 -11.08
CA VAL A 250 -13.25 15.84 -10.23
C VAL A 250 -14.62 15.23 -10.56
N ALA A 251 -14.94 15.04 -11.85
CA ALA A 251 -16.19 14.39 -12.27
C ALA A 251 -16.25 12.96 -11.75
N ARG A 252 -15.18 12.17 -11.95
CA ARG A 252 -15.09 10.79 -11.46
C ARG A 252 -15.20 10.71 -9.94
N PHE A 253 -14.57 11.64 -9.22
CA PHE A 253 -14.69 11.74 -7.77
C PHE A 253 -16.15 11.94 -7.36
N HIS A 254 -16.82 12.91 -7.98
CA HIS A 254 -18.23 13.19 -7.73
C HIS A 254 -19.14 12.00 -8.08
N GLU A 255 -18.97 11.40 -9.26
CA GLU A 255 -19.71 10.21 -9.70
C GLU A 255 -19.55 9.04 -8.73
N THR A 256 -18.32 8.78 -8.27
CA THR A 256 -18.05 7.71 -7.29
C THR A 256 -18.82 7.95 -5.98
N LEU A 257 -18.94 9.21 -5.53
CA LEU A 257 -19.70 9.53 -4.32
C LEU A 257 -21.20 9.34 -4.51
N LEU A 258 -21.75 9.77 -5.65
CA LEU A 258 -23.16 9.58 -5.96
C LEU A 258 -23.49 8.08 -6.02
N GLU A 259 -22.71 7.32 -6.78
CA GLU A 259 -22.89 5.87 -6.91
C GLU A 259 -22.79 5.16 -5.56
N LEU A 260 -21.81 5.50 -4.72
CA LEU A 260 -21.67 4.90 -3.38
C LEU A 260 -22.93 5.13 -2.55
N VAL A 261 -23.51 6.33 -2.61
CA VAL A 261 -24.67 6.67 -1.80
C VAL A 261 -25.95 6.07 -2.37
N ASP A 262 -26.10 6.05 -3.69
CA ASP A 262 -27.21 5.37 -4.35
C ASP A 262 -27.22 3.87 -3.98
N LEU A 263 -26.04 3.22 -3.99
CA LEU A 263 -25.91 1.84 -3.54
C LEU A 263 -26.28 1.67 -2.06
N LEU A 264 -25.94 2.65 -1.21
CA LEU A 264 -26.29 2.62 0.22
C LEU A 264 -27.79 2.79 0.48
N LEU A 265 -28.48 3.51 -0.41
CA LEU A 265 -29.91 3.77 -0.33
C LEU A 265 -30.77 2.68 -1.01
N LEU A 266 -30.15 1.64 -1.59
CA LEU A 266 -30.90 0.56 -2.20
C LEU A 266 -31.84 -0.13 -1.20
N PRO A 267 -33.12 -0.35 -1.56
CA PRO A 267 -34.08 -0.97 -0.66
C PRO A 267 -33.67 -2.39 -0.28
N GLY A 268 -33.86 -2.73 1.00
CA GLY A 268 -33.57 -4.06 1.54
C GLY A 268 -32.20 -4.21 2.20
N VAL A 269 -31.39 -3.15 2.22
CA VAL A 269 -30.06 -3.14 2.87
C VAL A 269 -30.09 -2.20 4.08
N ASN A 270 -30.95 -2.51 5.05
CA ASN A 270 -31.15 -1.65 6.24
C ASN A 270 -30.14 -1.94 7.37
N GLU A 271 -29.38 -3.02 7.27
CA GLU A 271 -28.44 -3.45 8.30
C GLU A 271 -27.03 -3.56 7.73
N TYR A 272 -26.35 -2.41 7.71
CA TYR A 272 -24.92 -2.38 7.43
C TYR A 272 -24.10 -2.58 8.72
N PRO A 273 -22.95 -3.27 8.65
CA PRO A 273 -21.98 -3.21 9.72
C PRO A 273 -21.42 -1.79 9.82
N GLY A 274 -20.77 -1.48 10.95
CA GLY A 274 -20.07 -0.21 11.06
C GLY A 274 -18.91 -0.13 10.07
N PHE A 275 -18.85 0.94 9.27
CA PHE A 275 -17.70 1.22 8.39
C PHE A 275 -17.48 2.71 8.16
N VAL A 276 -16.24 3.12 7.86
CA VAL A 276 -15.88 4.46 7.39
C VAL A 276 -15.22 4.33 6.02
N ILE A 277 -15.71 5.08 5.04
CA ILE A 277 -15.06 5.24 3.75
C ILE A 277 -14.64 6.70 3.62
N HIS A 278 -13.34 6.93 3.49
CA HIS A 278 -12.76 8.20 3.12
C HIS A 278 -12.44 8.14 1.63
N VAL A 279 -13.03 9.04 0.85
CA VAL A 279 -12.70 9.22 -0.55
C VAL A 279 -12.00 10.56 -0.67
N GLN A 280 -10.74 10.56 -1.06
CA GLN A 280 -9.94 11.75 -1.23
C GLN A 280 -9.68 11.98 -2.71
N LEU A 281 -9.80 13.23 -3.15
CA LEU A 281 -9.35 13.66 -4.46
C LEU A 281 -7.84 13.87 -4.42
N ASP A 282 -7.11 13.32 -5.38
CA ASP A 282 -5.70 13.69 -5.54
C ASP A 282 -5.58 15.04 -6.23
N THR A 283 -5.20 16.05 -5.46
CA THR A 283 -5.01 17.43 -5.92
C THR A 283 -3.55 17.87 -5.95
N HIS A 284 -2.58 16.98 -5.70
CA HIS A 284 -1.18 17.36 -5.45
C HIS A 284 -0.55 18.22 -6.56
N ASN A 285 -1.14 18.26 -7.76
CA ASN A 285 -0.63 19.02 -8.90
C ASN A 285 -1.64 19.96 -9.55
N HIS A 286 -2.82 20.13 -8.96
CA HIS A 286 -3.92 20.81 -9.61
C HIS A 286 -4.61 21.79 -8.67
N THR A 287 -4.68 23.05 -9.10
CA THR A 287 -5.66 23.97 -8.54
C THR A 287 -7.04 23.48 -8.96
N LEU A 288 -7.91 23.24 -7.97
CA LEU A 288 -9.28 22.87 -8.25
C LEU A 288 -9.96 23.97 -9.09
N PRO A 289 -10.80 23.62 -10.08
CA PRO A 289 -11.44 24.63 -10.91
C PRO A 289 -12.35 25.51 -10.04
N ALA A 290 -12.19 26.83 -10.00
CA ALA A 290 -12.86 27.77 -9.06
C ALA A 290 -14.40 27.66 -8.90
N MET A 291 -15.08 26.88 -9.76
CA MET A 291 -16.53 26.67 -9.80
C MET A 291 -16.99 25.28 -9.36
N TRP A 292 -16.05 24.36 -9.08
CA TRP A 292 -16.39 22.96 -8.81
C TRP A 292 -17.25 22.81 -7.55
N GLU A 293 -16.97 23.59 -6.50
CA GLU A 293 -17.77 23.60 -5.27
C GLU A 293 -19.21 24.04 -5.55
N MET A 294 -19.39 25.13 -6.30
CA MET A 294 -20.72 25.64 -6.66
C MET A 294 -21.51 24.63 -7.49
N ARG A 295 -20.83 23.81 -8.29
CA ARG A 295 -21.47 22.78 -9.11
C ARG A 295 -22.00 21.62 -8.26
N PHE A 296 -21.18 21.06 -7.36
CA PHE A 296 -21.52 19.80 -6.67
C PHE A 296 -22.10 19.97 -5.27
N MET A 297 -21.90 21.12 -4.60
CA MET A 297 -22.42 21.35 -3.25
C MET A 297 -23.94 21.22 -3.11
N PRO A 298 -24.77 21.70 -4.05
CA PRO A 298 -26.21 21.52 -3.97
C PRO A 298 -26.61 20.04 -3.96
N GLU A 299 -25.96 19.24 -4.79
CA GLU A 299 -26.20 17.79 -4.91
C GLU A 299 -25.73 17.04 -3.67
N TRP A 300 -24.54 17.35 -3.16
CA TRP A 300 -24.03 16.77 -1.92
C TRP A 300 -24.87 17.14 -0.68
N SER A 301 -25.39 18.37 -0.66
CA SER A 301 -26.33 18.80 0.37
C SER A 301 -27.66 18.03 0.29
N GLN A 302 -28.14 17.79 -0.94
CA GLN A 302 -29.33 16.97 -1.16
C GLN A 302 -29.10 15.52 -0.73
N LEU A 303 -27.98 14.94 -1.14
CA LEU A 303 -27.54 13.60 -0.78
C LEU A 303 -27.46 13.41 0.74
N LYS A 304 -26.89 14.39 1.45
CA LYS A 304 -26.84 14.38 2.93
C LYS A 304 -28.25 14.38 3.55
N ARG A 305 -29.18 15.16 2.99
CA ARG A 305 -30.58 15.19 3.45
C ARG A 305 -31.30 13.87 3.18
N ASP A 306 -31.05 13.25 2.03
CA ASP A 306 -31.69 11.99 1.65
C ASP A 306 -31.17 10.82 2.50
N LEU A 307 -29.86 10.75 2.75
CA LEU A 307 -29.27 9.82 3.73
C LEU A 307 -29.86 10.02 5.13
N THR A 308 -29.97 11.26 5.60
CA THR A 308 -30.55 11.54 6.93
C THR A 308 -32.00 11.06 7.02
N ARG A 309 -32.77 11.17 5.94
CA ARG A 309 -34.19 10.79 5.89
C ARG A 309 -34.39 9.28 5.78
N GLN A 310 -33.59 8.61 4.96
CA GLN A 310 -33.79 7.20 4.59
C GLN A 310 -32.91 6.24 5.39
N ALA A 311 -31.71 6.67 5.77
CA ALA A 311 -30.70 5.85 6.43
C ALA A 311 -29.98 6.67 7.52
N GLY A 312 -30.71 7.09 8.56
CA GLY A 312 -30.19 8.00 9.61
C GLY A 312 -28.98 7.48 10.41
N HIS A 313 -28.60 6.21 10.25
CA HIS A 313 -27.39 5.60 10.80
C HIS A 313 -26.15 5.79 9.91
N ILE A 314 -26.33 6.34 8.70
CA ILE A 314 -25.28 6.69 7.74
C ILE A 314 -25.16 8.21 7.70
N SER A 315 -23.94 8.72 7.87
CA SER A 315 -23.63 10.14 7.72
C SER A 315 -22.67 10.37 6.56
N PHE A 316 -22.89 11.47 5.85
CA PHE A 316 -22.02 11.97 4.79
C PHE A 316 -21.51 13.36 5.18
N SER A 317 -20.20 13.55 5.06
CA SER A 317 -19.54 14.84 5.24
C SER A 317 -18.48 15.07 4.17
N TYR A 318 -18.23 16.33 3.87
CA TYR A 318 -17.24 16.75 2.90
C TYR A 318 -16.33 17.83 3.48
N ASP A 319 -15.02 17.68 3.32
CA ASP A 319 -13.99 18.64 3.67
C ASP A 319 -13.39 19.22 2.38
N LEU A 320 -13.69 20.49 2.09
CA LEU A 320 -13.19 21.22 0.92
C LEU A 320 -11.68 21.44 0.96
N ILE A 321 -11.11 21.67 2.13
CA ILE A 321 -9.69 21.99 2.29
C ILE A 321 -8.85 20.75 1.98
N ARG A 322 -9.30 19.59 2.46
CA ARG A 322 -8.64 18.29 2.21
C ARG A 322 -9.11 17.61 0.94
N THR A 323 -10.11 18.19 0.26
CA THR A 323 -10.80 17.58 -0.87
C THR A 323 -11.24 16.15 -0.61
N GLN A 324 -11.83 15.93 0.56
CA GLN A 324 -12.11 14.60 1.09
C GLN A 324 -13.58 14.48 1.46
N ALA A 325 -14.23 13.44 0.95
CA ALA A 325 -15.53 13.00 1.41
C ALA A 325 -15.36 11.89 2.45
N THR A 326 -16.27 11.85 3.43
CA THR A 326 -16.36 10.78 4.40
C THR A 326 -17.79 10.26 4.44
N ILE A 327 -17.94 8.96 4.24
CA ILE A 327 -19.18 8.21 4.44
C ILE A 327 -18.97 7.32 5.66
N GLU A 328 -19.77 7.55 6.70
CA GLU A 328 -19.69 6.79 7.94
C GLU A 328 -21.03 6.10 8.19
N CYS A 329 -21.03 4.77 8.24
CA CYS A 329 -22.13 3.97 8.72
C CYS A 329 -21.90 3.50 10.16
N ARG A 330 -22.84 3.79 11.07
CA ARG A 330 -22.84 3.27 12.44
C ARG A 330 -23.61 1.95 12.48
N ALA A 331 -23.02 0.94 13.11
CA ALA A 331 -23.71 -0.32 13.34
C ALA A 331 -24.98 -0.06 14.17
N LEU A 332 -26.12 -0.53 13.67
CA LEU A 332 -27.35 -0.55 14.46
C LEU A 332 -27.14 -1.54 15.62
N ALA A 333 -27.39 -1.08 16.85
CA ALA A 333 -27.42 -1.98 17.99
C ALA A 333 -28.49 -3.04 17.72
N LYS A 334 -28.10 -4.32 17.69
CA LYS A 334 -29.07 -5.42 17.64
C LYS A 334 -29.88 -5.35 18.94
N SER A 335 -31.11 -4.85 18.84
CA SER A 335 -32.08 -4.74 19.93
C SER A 335 -32.47 -6.10 20.47
#